data_AF-A0A8H7KVA3-F1
#
_entry.id   AF-A0A8H7KVA3-F1
#
_cell.length_a   1.000
_cell.length_b   1.000
_cell.length_c   1.000
_cell.angle_alpha   90.00
_cell.angle_beta   90.00
_cell.angle_gamma   90.00
#
_symmetry.space_group_name_H-M   'P 1'
#
loop_
_entity.id
_entity.type
_entity.pdbx_description
1 polymer ?
#
loop_
_entity_poly.entity_id
_entity_poly.type
_entity_poly.pdbx_seq_one_letter_code
_entity_poly.pdbx_strand_id
1 'polypeptide(L)'
;MPPKAAPKIYQLLVKTHTLTVMITAEPKTTIASLKLEVLSALKADVNQVPSVPKVEKTEDFEICQIPKARGKPGTQYEVLQESATIAGTVTNWEVLFIQFKDASGKLMPVEVTQPSLLGDDDEEEVPRTRAIPANDVPSGSKGKRKAPDE
;
A
#
# COMPACT_ATOMS: atom_id res chain seq x y z
N MET A 1 0.51 -2.34 -30.88
CA MET A 1 -0.65 -1.85 -30.10
C MET A 1 -0.53 -0.32 -30.01
N PRO A 2 -1.62 0.43 -30.24
CA PRO A 2 -1.61 1.87 -29.98
C PRO A 2 -1.38 2.15 -28.48
N PRO A 3 -0.69 3.24 -28.13
CA PRO A 3 -0.45 3.60 -26.73
C PRO A 3 -1.80 3.86 -26.03
N LYS A 4 -1.97 3.32 -24.81
CA LYS A 4 -3.16 3.59 -23.99
C LYS A 4 -3.24 5.10 -23.73
N ALA A 5 -4.40 5.69 -24.03
CA ALA A 5 -4.66 7.08 -23.69
C ALA A 5 -4.53 7.31 -22.19
N ALA A 6 -3.96 8.46 -21.80
CA ALA A 6 -3.84 8.83 -20.40
C ALA A 6 -5.23 8.96 -19.75
N PRO A 7 -5.40 8.55 -18.48
CA PRO A 7 -6.66 8.71 -17.77
C PRO A 7 -7.05 10.18 -17.68
N LYS A 8 -8.33 10.49 -17.92
CA LYS A 8 -8.89 11.84 -17.70
C LYS A 8 -9.16 12.12 -16.23
N ILE A 9 -9.30 11.07 -15.43
CA ILE A 9 -9.60 11.10 -14.00
C ILE A 9 -8.74 10.01 -13.37
N TYR A 10 -8.12 10.33 -12.24
CA TYR A 10 -7.35 9.41 -11.42
C TYR A 10 -8.16 9.04 -10.18
N GLN A 11 -8.24 7.75 -9.90
CA GLN A 11 -8.79 7.22 -8.67
C GLN A 11 -7.63 6.77 -7.80
N LEU A 12 -7.52 7.34 -6.60
CA LEU A 12 -6.38 7.13 -5.70
C LEU A 12 -6.89 6.55 -4.39
N LEU A 13 -6.14 5.63 -3.81
CA LEU A 13 -6.46 4.99 -2.53
C LEU A 13 -5.48 5.52 -1.49
N VAL A 14 -5.93 6.39 -0.60
CA VAL A 14 -5.12 6.93 0.48
C VAL A 14 -5.33 6.09 1.74
N LYS A 15 -4.26 5.44 2.20
CA LYS A 15 -4.31 4.50 3.32
C LYS A 15 -3.58 5.02 4.55
N THR A 16 -4.16 4.74 5.70
CA THR A 16 -3.52 4.93 7.01
C THR A 16 -4.18 4.04 8.05
N HIS A 17 -3.41 3.43 8.93
CA HIS A 17 -3.88 2.49 9.94
C HIS A 17 -4.88 1.50 9.31
N THR A 18 -6.13 1.49 9.77
CA THR A 18 -7.24 0.69 9.21
C THR A 18 -8.12 1.47 8.22
N LEU A 19 -7.89 2.77 8.05
CA LEU A 19 -8.65 3.66 7.18
C LEU A 19 -8.11 3.63 5.74
N THR A 20 -9.03 3.52 4.79
CA THR A 20 -8.76 3.72 3.36
C THR A 20 -9.77 4.72 2.81
N VAL A 21 -9.28 5.86 2.33
CA VAL A 21 -10.08 6.88 1.66
C VAL A 21 -9.82 6.81 0.16
N MET A 22 -10.89 6.75 -0.63
CA MET A 22 -10.80 6.85 -2.08
C MET A 22 -10.98 8.30 -2.51
N ILE A 23 -10.00 8.85 -3.23
CA ILE A 23 -10.00 10.22 -3.71
C ILE A 23 -9.97 10.24 -5.24
N THR A 24 -10.75 11.15 -5.81
CA THR A 24 -10.84 11.34 -7.25
C THR A 24 -10.18 12.66 -7.62
N ALA A 25 -9.19 12.62 -8.51
CA ALA A 25 -8.40 13.80 -8.86
C ALA A 25 -8.23 13.93 -10.38
N GLU A 26 -8.11 15.16 -10.87
CA GLU A 26 -7.77 15.41 -12.27
C GLU A 26 -6.24 15.29 -12.51
N PRO A 27 -5.80 15.00 -13.75
CA PRO A 27 -4.38 14.81 -14.07
C PRO A 27 -3.49 16.01 -13.70
N LYS A 28 -4.05 17.23 -13.74
CA LYS A 28 -3.35 18.50 -13.52
C LYS A 28 -3.40 18.97 -12.07
N THR A 29 -4.16 18.32 -11.18
CA THR A 29 -4.19 18.72 -9.78
C THR A 29 -2.82 18.47 -9.15
N THR A 30 -2.47 19.32 -8.20
CA THR A 30 -1.21 19.23 -7.46
C THR A 30 -1.38 18.34 -6.23
N ILE A 31 -0.27 17.79 -5.74
CA ILE A 31 -0.26 17.07 -4.47
C ILE A 31 -0.69 17.97 -3.31
N ALA A 32 -0.38 19.27 -3.34
CA ALA A 32 -0.90 20.24 -2.37
C ALA A 32 -2.44 20.29 -2.32
N SER A 33 -3.09 20.27 -3.50
CA SER A 33 -4.55 20.25 -3.58
C SER A 33 -5.10 18.91 -3.09
N LEU A 34 -4.42 17.81 -3.41
CA LEU A 34 -4.76 16.48 -2.90
C LEU A 34 -4.67 16.44 -1.36
N LYS A 35 -3.67 17.08 -0.73
CA LYS A 35 -3.57 17.17 0.73
C LYS A 35 -4.78 17.87 1.36
N LEU A 36 -5.35 18.87 0.70
CA LEU A 36 -6.57 19.54 1.19
C LEU A 36 -7.77 18.58 1.16
N GLU A 37 -7.93 17.80 0.09
CA GLU A 37 -8.99 16.80 -0.02
C GLU A 37 -8.82 15.67 1.01
N VAL A 38 -7.58 15.19 1.19
CA VAL A 38 -7.25 14.21 2.23
C VAL A 38 -7.57 14.76 3.62
N LEU A 39 -7.19 16.00 3.92
CA LEU A 39 -7.49 16.64 5.20
C LEU A 39 -9.00 16.73 5.42
N SER A 40 -9.75 17.15 4.40
CA SER A 40 -11.22 17.19 4.47
C SER A 40 -11.81 15.81 4.74
N ALA A 41 -11.27 14.77 4.09
CA ALA A 41 -11.72 13.40 4.31
C ALA A 41 -11.37 12.88 5.71
N LEU A 42 -10.17 13.16 6.22
CA LEU A 42 -9.74 12.78 7.58
C LEU A 42 -10.55 13.49 8.67
N LYS A 43 -11.03 14.71 8.40
CA LYS A 43 -11.88 15.47 9.33
C LYS A 43 -13.35 15.12 9.26
N ALA A 44 -13.79 14.33 8.27
CA ALA A 44 -15.18 13.91 8.18
C ALA A 44 -15.55 13.02 9.37
N ASP A 45 -16.76 13.21 9.92
CA ASP A 45 -17.24 12.48 11.10
C ASP A 45 -17.22 10.96 10.90
N VAL A 46 -17.52 10.50 9.68
CA VAL A 46 -17.54 9.07 9.30
C VAL A 46 -16.16 8.42 9.29
N ASN A 47 -15.09 9.22 9.22
CA ASN A 47 -13.71 8.74 9.15
C ASN A 47 -12.96 8.92 10.48
N GLN A 48 -13.65 9.30 11.56
CA GLN A 48 -13.07 9.43 12.90
C GLN A 48 -12.84 8.05 13.53
N VAL A 49 -11.69 7.45 13.23
CA VAL A 49 -11.26 6.16 13.80
C VAL A 49 -10.35 6.41 15.00
N PRO A 50 -10.58 5.79 16.18
CA PRO A 50 -9.79 6.05 17.39
C PRO A 50 -8.28 5.80 17.26
N SER A 51 -7.87 4.90 16.36
CA SER A 51 -6.45 4.59 16.12
C SER A 51 -5.75 5.59 15.21
N VAL A 52 -6.50 6.44 14.47
CA VAL A 52 -5.92 7.40 13.53
C VAL A 52 -5.65 8.72 14.25
N PRO A 53 -4.42 9.27 14.17
CA PRO A 53 -4.11 10.59 14.72
C PRO A 53 -5.03 11.68 14.20
N LYS A 54 -5.49 12.56 15.10
CA LYS A 54 -6.31 13.71 14.73
C LYS A 54 -5.43 14.76 14.05
N VAL A 55 -5.87 15.21 12.88
CA VAL A 55 -5.21 16.25 12.10
C VAL A 55 -6.06 17.51 12.06
N GLU A 56 -5.42 18.67 12.24
CA GLU A 56 -6.09 19.97 12.15
C GLU A 56 -5.74 20.69 10.86
N LYS A 57 -4.48 20.57 10.42
CA LYS A 57 -3.86 21.30 9.31
C LYS A 57 -3.21 20.35 8.31
N THR A 58 -2.98 20.85 7.09
CA THR A 58 -2.24 20.13 6.04
C THR A 58 -0.77 19.90 6.38
N GLU A 59 -0.25 20.65 7.35
CA GLU A 59 1.14 20.54 7.82
C GLU A 59 1.33 19.34 8.76
N ASP A 60 0.25 18.80 9.35
CA ASP A 60 0.30 17.73 10.36
C ASP A 60 0.62 16.36 9.75
N PHE A 61 0.65 16.25 8.42
CA PHE A 61 0.93 15.01 7.72
C PHE A 61 1.53 15.24 6.33
N GLU A 62 2.13 14.20 5.80
CA GLU A 62 2.61 14.11 4.43
C GLU A 62 1.99 12.93 3.70
N ILE A 63 1.82 13.07 2.38
CA ILE A 63 1.39 11.98 1.51
C ILE A 63 2.64 11.32 0.94
N CYS A 64 2.73 10.00 1.08
CA CYS A 64 3.89 9.22 0.68
C CYS A 64 3.49 8.08 -0.27
N GLN A 65 4.46 7.61 -1.05
CA GLN A 65 4.34 6.43 -1.90
C GLN A 65 5.38 5.38 -1.51
N ILE A 66 5.16 4.13 -1.91
CA ILE A 66 6.19 3.10 -1.87
C ILE A 66 7.00 3.22 -3.17
N PRO A 67 8.33 3.41 -3.10
CA PRO A 67 9.18 3.42 -4.28
C PRO A 67 8.96 2.19 -5.17
N LYS A 68 8.73 2.41 -6.46
CA LYS A 68 8.47 1.36 -7.45
C LYS A 68 9.68 0.44 -7.72
N ALA A 69 10.83 0.71 -7.09
CA ALA A 69 12.00 -0.14 -7.10
C ALA A 69 11.74 -1.42 -6.26
N ARG A 70 11.14 -2.40 -6.93
CA ARG A 70 10.84 -3.75 -6.41
C ARG A 70 12.03 -4.36 -5.67
N GLY A 71 11.77 -4.88 -4.46
CA GLY A 71 12.43 -6.11 -4.03
C GLY A 71 13.18 -6.11 -2.70
N LYS A 72 13.15 -5.06 -1.87
CA LYS A 72 13.72 -5.15 -0.51
C LYS A 72 12.66 -4.89 0.56
N PRO A 73 12.42 -5.83 1.49
CA PRO A 73 11.66 -5.54 2.70
C PRO A 73 12.42 -4.46 3.47
N GLY A 74 11.84 -3.27 3.59
CA GLY A 74 12.49 -2.08 4.14
C GLY A 74 12.43 -0.82 3.28
N THR A 75 11.67 -0.82 2.16
CA THR A 75 11.51 0.36 1.31
C THR A 75 10.98 1.54 2.13
N GLN A 76 11.82 2.56 2.33
CA GLN A 76 11.42 3.81 2.97
C GLN A 76 10.32 4.46 2.13
N TYR A 77 9.25 4.89 2.80
CA TYR A 77 8.20 5.67 2.17
C TYR A 77 8.77 6.99 1.66
N GLU A 78 8.44 7.33 0.42
CA GLU A 78 8.89 8.55 -0.23
C GLU A 78 7.79 9.60 -0.15
N VAL A 79 8.07 10.73 0.50
CA VAL A 79 7.16 11.88 0.58
C VAL A 79 7.01 12.50 -0.82
N LEU A 80 5.77 12.70 -1.25
CA LEU A 80 5.47 13.32 -2.52
C LEU A 80 5.67 14.83 -2.47
N GLN A 81 6.29 15.38 -3.51
CA GLN A 81 6.50 16.82 -3.62
C GLN A 81 5.18 17.56 -3.89
N GLU A 82 4.86 18.56 -3.07
CA GLU A 82 3.58 19.29 -3.12
C GLU A 82 3.30 19.98 -4.47
N SER A 83 4.34 20.44 -5.15
CA SER A 83 4.26 21.11 -6.45
C SER A 83 4.08 20.14 -7.64
N ALA A 84 4.23 18.83 -7.41
CA ALA A 84 4.09 17.84 -8.46
C ALA A 84 2.61 17.63 -8.81
N THR A 85 2.36 17.29 -10.07
CA THR A 85 1.01 16.99 -10.58
C THR A 85 0.71 15.50 -10.48
N ILE A 86 -0.54 15.14 -10.23
CA ILE A 86 -1.00 13.73 -10.15
C ILE A 86 -0.49 12.90 -11.34
N ALA A 87 -0.66 13.37 -12.57
CA ALA A 87 -0.26 12.60 -13.75
C ALA A 87 1.26 12.38 -13.88
N GLY A 88 2.07 13.24 -13.28
CA GLY A 88 3.53 13.15 -13.30
C GLY A 88 4.11 12.29 -12.18
N THR A 89 3.31 12.02 -11.15
CA THR A 89 3.80 11.37 -9.90
C THR A 89 3.18 10.00 -9.70
N VAL A 90 1.88 9.86 -9.93
CA VAL A 90 1.12 8.66 -9.56
C VAL A 90 0.47 8.00 -10.77
N THR A 91 0.16 6.72 -10.63
CA THR A 91 -0.59 5.94 -11.61
C THR A 91 -2.08 5.91 -11.25
N ASN A 92 -2.96 5.60 -12.21
CA ASN A 92 -4.38 5.42 -11.87
C ASN A 92 -4.53 4.18 -10.97
N TRP A 93 -5.40 4.26 -9.97
CA TRP A 93 -5.56 3.26 -8.90
C TRP A 93 -4.34 3.09 -8.00
N GLU A 94 -3.46 4.09 -7.92
CA GLU A 94 -2.31 4.02 -7.01
C GLU A 94 -2.75 4.05 -5.56
N VAL A 95 -2.04 3.27 -4.73
CA VAL A 95 -2.16 3.31 -3.27
C VAL A 95 -1.13 4.29 -2.72
N LEU A 96 -1.62 5.33 -2.07
CA LEU A 96 -0.84 6.32 -1.36
C LEU A 96 -0.99 6.12 0.15
N PHE A 97 -0.04 6.65 0.89
CA PHE A 97 0.06 6.45 2.33
C PHE A 97 0.14 7.78 3.05
N ILE A 98 -0.32 7.83 4.29
CA ILE A 98 -0.22 9.02 5.13
C ILE A 98 0.88 8.81 6.16
N GLN A 99 1.78 9.78 6.25
CA GLN A 99 2.79 9.87 7.28
C GLN A 99 2.48 11.08 8.18
N PHE A 100 2.01 10.83 9.40
CA PHE A 100 1.69 11.89 10.35
C PHE A 100 2.95 12.49 10.98
N LYS A 101 2.83 13.72 11.46
CA LYS A 101 3.84 14.38 12.28
C LYS A 101 3.45 14.32 13.75
N ASP A 102 4.46 14.19 14.61
CA ASP A 102 4.28 14.32 16.05
C ASP A 102 4.19 15.80 16.48
N ALA A 103 4.01 16.06 17.78
CA ALA A 103 3.95 17.41 18.34
C ALA A 103 5.25 18.22 18.14
N SER A 104 6.38 17.57 17.82
CA SER A 104 7.65 18.21 17.50
C SER A 104 7.82 18.52 16.00
N GLY A 105 6.84 18.12 15.18
CA GLY A 105 6.88 18.24 13.72
C GLY A 105 7.68 17.13 13.03
N LYS A 106 8.08 16.09 13.75
CA LYS A 106 8.85 14.97 13.19
C LYS A 106 7.91 13.94 12.56
N LEU A 107 8.28 13.45 11.38
CA LEU A 107 7.55 12.39 10.69
C LEU A 107 7.59 11.08 11.49
N MET A 108 6.42 10.55 11.80
CA MET A 108 6.23 9.24 12.42
C MET A 108 6.32 8.13 11.35
N PRO A 109 6.53 6.86 11.73
CA PRO A 109 6.43 5.75 10.79
C PRO A 109 5.03 5.69 10.14
N VAL A 110 4.97 5.25 8.88
CA VAL A 110 3.69 4.97 8.23
C VAL A 110 3.12 3.69 8.83
N GLU A 111 1.94 3.80 9.43
CA GLU A 111 1.19 2.67 9.95
C GLU A 111 0.04 2.35 8.99
N VAL A 112 -0.08 1.08 8.59
CA VAL A 112 -1.17 0.56 7.76
C VAL A 112 -1.41 -0.90 8.13
N THR A 113 -2.65 -1.23 8.44
CA THR A 113 -3.10 -2.60 8.63
C THR A 113 -3.58 -3.12 7.28
N GLN A 114 -2.97 -4.20 6.80
CA GLN A 114 -3.51 -4.94 5.66
C GLN A 114 -4.63 -5.85 6.16
N PRO A 115 -5.83 -5.80 5.54
CA PRO A 115 -6.86 -6.78 5.84
C PRO A 115 -6.33 -8.19 5.56
N SER A 116 -6.41 -9.08 6.56
CA SER A 116 -6.09 -10.49 6.38
C SER A 116 -7.06 -11.09 5.38
N LEU A 117 -6.53 -11.76 4.34
CA LEU A 117 -7.35 -12.47 3.35
C LEU A 117 -7.79 -13.86 3.85
N LEU A 118 -7.18 -14.33 4.93
CA LEU A 118 -7.52 -15.57 5.62
C LEU A 118 -8.36 -15.17 6.83
N GLY A 119 -9.62 -15.60 6.85
CA GLY A 119 -10.47 -15.48 8.02
C GLY A 119 -9.82 -16.19 9.21
N ASP A 120 -10.04 -15.64 10.39
CA ASP A 120 -9.55 -16.12 11.69
C ASP A 120 -10.26 -17.43 12.09
N ASP A 121 -10.13 -18.46 11.24
CA ASP A 121 -10.71 -19.81 11.39
C ASP A 121 -9.60 -20.88 11.26
N ASP A 122 -8.38 -20.53 11.67
CA ASP A 122 -7.34 -21.51 11.98
C ASP A 122 -7.40 -21.78 13.50
N GLU A 123 -8.25 -22.73 13.90
CA GLU A 123 -8.09 -23.47 15.15
C GLU A 123 -6.62 -23.90 15.30
N GLU A 124 -6.04 -23.65 16.48
CA GLU A 124 -4.67 -23.98 16.89
C GLU A 124 -4.04 -25.18 16.14
N GLU A 125 -3.18 -24.93 15.13
CA GLU A 125 -2.27 -25.98 14.64
C GLU A 125 -1.19 -26.24 15.70
N VAL A 126 -1.50 -27.18 16.60
CA VAL A 126 -0.53 -27.83 17.48
C VAL A 126 0.70 -28.31 16.68
N PRO A 127 1.92 -27.99 17.11
CA PRO A 127 3.14 -28.31 16.36
C PRO A 127 3.34 -29.82 16.30
N ARG A 128 3.16 -30.43 15.12
CA ARG A 128 3.56 -31.82 14.89
C ARG A 128 5.07 -31.89 14.69
N THR A 129 5.85 -31.80 15.76
CA THR A 129 7.22 -32.33 15.75
C THR A 129 7.18 -33.85 15.69
N ARG A 130 7.45 -34.44 14.52
CA ARG A 130 8.04 -35.79 14.44
C ARG A 130 9.17 -35.81 13.42
N ALA A 131 10.33 -36.20 13.94
CA ALA A 131 11.62 -36.24 13.27
C ALA A 131 11.60 -37.10 12.00
N ILE A 132 12.30 -36.63 10.97
CA ILE A 132 12.70 -37.42 9.81
C ILE A 132 13.88 -38.30 10.26
N PRO A 133 13.79 -39.65 10.25
CA PRO A 133 14.99 -40.46 10.31
C PRO A 133 15.73 -40.36 8.98
N ALA A 134 16.98 -39.90 9.04
CA ALA A 134 17.91 -39.93 7.93
C ALA A 134 18.22 -41.39 7.57
N ASN A 135 17.93 -41.78 6.33
CA ASN A 135 18.83 -42.61 5.52
C ASN A 135 18.34 -42.72 4.06
N ASP A 136 19.33 -42.72 3.17
CA ASP A 136 19.31 -43.09 1.75
C ASP A 136 18.88 -42.04 0.71
N VAL A 137 19.90 -41.27 0.30
CA VAL A 137 20.10 -40.75 -1.07
C VAL A 137 21.07 -41.74 -1.77
N PRO A 138 21.20 -41.89 -3.12
CA PRO A 138 20.58 -41.21 -4.28
C PRO A 138 20.06 -42.19 -5.37
N SER A 139 19.42 -41.69 -6.43
CA SER A 139 19.81 -41.96 -7.84
C SER A 139 18.72 -41.57 -8.84
N GLY A 140 19.11 -40.96 -9.96
CA GLY A 140 18.49 -41.27 -11.25
C GLY A 140 17.55 -40.23 -11.88
N SER A 141 18.14 -39.23 -12.54
CA SER A 141 17.95 -38.86 -13.96
C SER A 141 16.55 -38.83 -14.63
N LYS A 142 16.40 -37.82 -15.53
CA LYS A 142 15.49 -37.68 -16.70
C LYS A 142 14.15 -37.00 -16.36
N GLY A 143 13.83 -35.81 -16.87
CA GLY A 143 14.06 -35.30 -18.23
C GLY A 143 12.87 -35.67 -19.12
N LYS A 144 12.07 -34.66 -19.48
CA LYS A 144 10.97 -34.62 -20.48
C LYS A 144 9.85 -35.67 -20.33
N ARG A 145 8.64 -35.20 -20.01
CA ARG A 145 7.40 -35.84 -20.51
C ARG A 145 6.46 -34.78 -21.10
N LYS A 146 6.10 -35.05 -22.36
CA LYS A 146 5.10 -34.41 -23.23
C LYS A 146 3.70 -34.56 -22.62
N ALA A 147 2.84 -33.57 -22.82
CA ALA A 147 1.39 -33.72 -22.63
C ALA A 147 0.81 -34.63 -23.74
N PRO A 148 -0.15 -35.52 -23.43
CA PRO A 148 -0.95 -36.19 -24.44
C PRO A 148 -2.05 -35.23 -24.97
N ASP A 149 -2.24 -35.22 -26.29
CA ASP A 149 -3.41 -34.64 -26.94
C ASP A 149 -4.54 -35.66 -26.93
N GLU A 150 -5.73 -35.23 -26.49
CA GLU A 150 -7.03 -35.66 -27.02
C GLU A 150 -8.04 -34.50 -26.93
#